data_AF-A0A3B0KB10-F1
#
_entry.id   AF-A0A3B0KB10-F1
#
_cell.length_a   1.000
_cell.length_b   1.000
_cell.length_c   1.000
_cell.angle_alpha   90.00
_cell.angle_beta   90.00
_cell.angle_gamma   90.00
#
_symmetry.space_group_name_H-M   'P 1'
#
loop_
_entity.id
_entity.type
_entity.pdbx_description
1 polymer ?
#
loop_
_entity_poly.entity_id
_entity_poly.type
_entity_poly.pdbx_seq_one_letter_code
_entity_poly.pdbx_strand_id
1 'polypeptide(L)'
;MLIIHSVLVIWLLCLPLKTFADCCRPVTITFHLAKKEYPTNCEMFGASEDFNYSCRARICGDGMNVYGAWCGVGKCNPRGCSCLYGCIEGDPILNFRLKHGLDNFLYVGPQSESYNN
;
A
#
# COMPACT_ATOMS: atom_id res chain seq x y z
N MET A 1 10.00 -49.18 -15.10
CA MET A 1 10.58 -47.84 -15.38
C MET A 1 9.55 -46.78 -15.77
N LEU A 2 8.48 -47.09 -16.52
CA LEU A 2 7.45 -46.11 -16.92
C LEU A 2 6.70 -45.43 -15.76
N ILE A 3 6.37 -46.17 -14.69
CA ILE A 3 5.58 -45.66 -13.55
C ILE A 3 6.33 -44.53 -12.80
N ILE A 4 7.66 -44.64 -12.68
CA ILE A 4 8.48 -43.64 -11.98
C ILE A 4 8.51 -42.32 -12.78
N HIS A 5 8.53 -42.40 -14.12
CA HIS A 5 8.49 -41.22 -14.98
C HIS A 5 7.14 -40.50 -14.88
N SER A 6 6.04 -41.25 -14.82
CA SER A 6 4.69 -40.69 -14.67
C SER A 6 4.53 -39.92 -13.36
N VAL A 7 5.05 -40.44 -12.25
CA VAL A 7 4.98 -39.79 -10.92
C VAL A 7 5.80 -38.50 -10.88
N LEU A 8 6.98 -38.49 -11.52
CA LEU A 8 7.87 -37.33 -11.57
C LEU A 8 7.27 -36.16 -12.37
N VAL A 9 6.59 -36.47 -13.48
CA VAL A 9 5.92 -35.46 -14.33
C VAL A 9 4.73 -34.82 -13.60
N ILE A 10 3.95 -35.61 -12.84
CA ILE A 10 2.81 -35.10 -12.06
C ILE A 10 3.30 -34.18 -10.93
N TRP A 11 4.42 -34.51 -10.28
CA TRP A 11 5.03 -33.67 -9.25
C TRP A 11 5.54 -32.32 -9.80
N LEU A 12 6.12 -32.34 -11.00
CA LEU A 12 6.60 -31.12 -11.68
C LEU A 12 5.45 -30.20 -12.12
N LEU A 13 4.29 -30.73 -12.50
CA LEU A 13 3.10 -29.94 -12.85
C LEU A 13 2.39 -29.30 -11.64
N CYS A 14 2.62 -29.80 -10.43
CA CYS A 14 2.04 -29.25 -9.20
C CYS A 14 2.86 -28.10 -8.59
N LEU A 15 4.02 -27.75 -9.16
CA LEU A 15 4.80 -26.60 -8.69
C LEU A 15 4.08 -25.30 -9.09
N PRO A 16 3.67 -24.45 -8.14
CA PRO A 16 3.09 -23.17 -8.47
C PRO A 16 4.13 -22.32 -9.22
N LEU A 17 3.90 -22.07 -10.52
CA LEU A 17 4.77 -21.29 -11.40
C LEU A 17 4.88 -19.79 -11.05
N LYS A 18 4.25 -19.33 -9.96
CA LYS A 18 4.25 -17.92 -9.58
C LYS A 18 5.20 -17.69 -8.41
N THR A 19 6.47 -17.45 -8.73
CA THR A 19 7.42 -16.81 -7.81
C THR A 19 7.57 -15.33 -8.19
N PHE A 20 6.47 -14.59 -8.30
CA PHE A 20 6.57 -13.14 -8.17
C PHE A 20 6.65 -12.87 -6.67
N ALA A 21 7.78 -12.35 -6.22
CA ALA A 21 7.85 -11.82 -4.87
C ALA A 21 7.04 -10.51 -4.88
N ASP A 22 5.75 -10.59 -4.57
CA ASP A 22 4.96 -9.39 -4.37
C ASP A 22 5.63 -8.54 -3.28
N CYS A 23 5.88 -7.28 -3.63
CA CYS A 23 6.54 -6.32 -2.76
C CYS A 23 5.49 -5.37 -2.20
N CYS A 24 5.35 -5.33 -0.88
CA CYS A 24 4.34 -4.57 -0.18
C CYS A 24 4.77 -3.12 0.00
N ARG A 25 4.90 -2.40 -1.11
CA ARG A 25 5.28 -0.98 -1.10
C ARG A 25 4.07 -0.14 -0.65
N PRO A 26 4.28 0.82 0.26
CA PRO A 26 3.23 1.78 0.58
C PRO A 26 2.99 2.73 -0.60
N VAL A 27 1.76 3.21 -0.70
CA VAL A 27 1.35 4.22 -1.67
C VAL A 27 1.49 5.59 -1.04
N THR A 28 2.22 6.49 -1.70
CA THR A 28 2.27 7.89 -1.30
C THR A 28 1.08 8.63 -1.89
N ILE A 29 0.28 9.25 -1.02
CA ILE A 29 -0.88 10.05 -1.41
C ILE A 29 -0.66 11.52 -1.07
N THR A 30 -1.30 12.36 -1.88
CA THR A 30 -1.46 13.78 -1.61
C THR A 30 -2.94 14.08 -1.42
N PHE A 31 -3.27 14.91 -0.43
CA PHE A 31 -4.65 15.32 -0.17
C PHE A 31 -4.76 16.77 0.30
N HIS A 32 -5.94 17.34 0.09
CA HIS A 32 -6.30 18.67 0.55
C HIS A 32 -7.47 18.59 1.52
N LEU A 33 -7.34 19.26 2.66
CA LEU A 33 -8.36 19.29 3.69
C LEU A 33 -9.52 20.18 3.28
N ALA A 34 -10.74 19.73 3.56
CA ALA A 34 -11.93 20.55 3.44
C ALA A 34 -11.95 21.60 4.56
N LYS A 35 -12.52 22.78 4.26
CA LYS A 35 -12.72 23.81 5.29
C LYS A 35 -13.76 23.32 6.30
N LYS A 36 -13.39 23.29 7.58
CA LYS A 36 -14.24 22.86 8.70
C LYS A 36 -14.41 23.97 9.71
N GLU A 37 -15.42 23.81 10.58
CA GLU A 37 -15.66 24.70 11.73
C GLU A 37 -14.56 24.57 12.78
N TYR A 38 -14.01 23.36 12.95
CA TYR A 38 -12.87 23.08 13.80
C TYR A 38 -11.58 22.98 12.98
N PRO A 39 -10.42 23.40 13.53
CA PRO A 39 -9.15 23.32 12.82
C PRO A 39 -8.73 21.85 12.64
N THR A 40 -8.71 21.41 11.39
CA THR A 40 -8.10 20.14 10.96
C THR A 40 -6.73 20.42 10.37
N ASN A 41 -5.75 19.56 10.65
CA ASN A 41 -4.41 19.64 10.08
C ASN A 41 -3.96 18.28 9.51
N CYS A 42 -2.85 18.26 8.78
CA CYS A 42 -2.34 17.05 8.15
C CYS A 42 -1.98 15.96 9.17
N GLU A 43 -1.46 16.35 10.34
CA GLU A 43 -0.98 15.43 11.38
C GLU A 43 -2.10 14.56 11.97
N MET A 44 -3.32 15.09 12.04
CA MET A 44 -4.51 14.34 12.46
C MET A 44 -4.81 13.12 11.57
N PHE A 45 -4.29 13.11 10.34
CA PHE A 45 -4.43 12.03 9.35
C PHE A 45 -3.08 11.34 9.06
N GLY A 46 -2.11 11.50 9.96
CA GLY A 46 -0.77 10.90 9.85
C GLY A 46 0.04 11.40 8.65
N ALA A 47 -0.22 12.63 8.21
CA ALA A 47 0.43 13.28 7.08
C ALA A 47 1.30 14.46 7.53
N SER A 48 2.26 14.83 6.68
CA SER A 48 3.02 16.07 6.80
C SER A 48 2.53 17.07 5.77
N GLU A 49 2.47 18.35 6.13
CA GLU A 49 2.19 19.43 5.18
C GLU A 49 3.39 19.67 4.26
N ASP A 50 3.12 19.91 2.99
CA ASP A 50 4.10 20.28 1.96
C ASP A 50 3.98 21.79 1.62
N PHE A 51 4.93 22.34 0.85
CA PHE A 51 5.02 23.77 0.54
C PHE A 51 3.77 24.37 -0.11
N ASN A 52 2.94 23.56 -0.76
CA ASN A 52 1.69 23.97 -1.41
C ASN A 52 0.45 23.83 -0.50
N TYR A 53 0.63 23.71 0.82
CA TYR A 53 -0.45 23.44 1.78
C TYR A 53 -1.24 22.15 1.46
N SER A 54 -0.56 21.21 0.79
CA SER A 54 -1.08 19.88 0.53
C SER A 54 -0.53 18.92 1.57
N CYS A 55 -1.36 18.02 2.09
CA CYS A 55 -0.91 16.99 3.01
C CYS A 55 -0.37 15.79 2.25
N ARG A 56 0.77 15.24 2.70
CA ARG A 56 1.41 14.05 2.13
C ARG A 56 1.46 12.93 3.16
N ALA A 57 0.96 11.75 2.81
CA ALA A 57 1.01 10.54 3.65
C ALA A 57 1.48 9.33 2.85
N ARG A 58 2.02 8.33 3.56
CA ARG A 58 2.30 7.00 3.01
C ARG A 58 1.34 6.01 3.65
N ILE A 59 0.56 5.31 2.84
CA ILE A 59 -0.53 4.45 3.28
C ILE A 59 -0.48 3.04 2.67
N CYS A 60 -1.19 2.11 3.28
CA CYS A 60 -1.36 0.72 2.84
C CYS A 60 -2.74 0.47 2.20
N GLY A 61 -2.97 -0.75 1.71
CA GLY A 61 -4.22 -1.13 1.03
C GLY A 61 -5.48 -0.90 1.87
N ASP A 62 -5.38 -1.00 3.20
CA ASP A 62 -6.46 -0.75 4.15
C ASP A 62 -6.74 0.73 4.43
N GLY A 63 -6.02 1.63 3.76
CA GLY A 63 -6.14 3.08 3.93
C GLY A 63 -5.47 3.62 5.20
N MET A 64 -4.70 2.83 5.94
CA MET A 64 -3.95 3.30 7.11
C MET A 64 -2.55 3.77 6.74
N ASN A 65 -2.01 4.70 7.52
CA ASN A 65 -0.60 5.08 7.44
C ASN A 65 0.30 3.85 7.65
N VAL A 66 1.36 3.75 6.86
CA VAL A 66 2.31 2.64 6.96
C VAL A 66 3.00 2.64 8.32
N TYR A 67 2.94 1.51 9.03
CA TYR A 67 3.68 1.29 10.27
C TYR A 67 5.06 0.70 9.93
N GLY A 68 6.09 1.55 9.96
CA GLY A 68 7.46 1.19 9.61
C GLY A 68 7.78 1.44 8.14
N ALA A 69 8.41 0.47 7.46
CA ALA A 69 8.91 0.66 6.10
C ALA A 69 7.97 0.15 4.99
N TRP A 70 7.17 -0.88 5.28
CA TRP A 70 6.45 -1.69 4.28
C TRP A 70 5.03 -2.04 4.73
N CYS A 71 4.14 -2.28 3.77
CA CYS A 71 2.75 -2.69 3.98
C CYS A 71 2.57 -4.21 4.06
N GLY A 72 3.51 -4.90 4.70
CA GLY A 72 3.38 -6.33 4.97
C GLY A 72 2.44 -6.56 6.14
N VAL A 73 1.64 -7.62 6.08
CA VAL A 73 0.86 -8.08 7.25
C VAL A 73 1.81 -8.50 8.38
N GLY A 74 2.94 -9.09 8.02
CA GLY A 74 4.05 -9.39 8.93
C GLY A 74 5.39 -8.89 8.40
N LYS A 75 6.47 -9.38 9.03
CA LYS A 75 7.84 -8.94 8.72
C LYS A 75 8.19 -9.21 7.26
N CYS A 76 8.74 -8.20 6.60
CA CYS A 76 9.28 -8.28 5.24
C CYS A 76 10.81 -8.38 5.24
N ASN A 77 11.36 -8.76 4.08
CA ASN A 77 12.79 -8.57 3.83
C ASN A 77 13.13 -7.07 3.67
N PRO A 78 14.42 -6.68 3.65
CA PRO A 78 14.83 -5.28 3.54
C PRO A 78 14.38 -4.55 2.27
N ARG A 79 13.98 -5.27 1.20
CA ARG A 79 13.43 -4.69 -0.03
C ARG A 79 11.90 -4.53 0.01
N GLY A 80 11.25 -4.93 1.10
CA GLY A 80 9.80 -4.88 1.24
C GLY A 80 9.06 -6.00 0.52
N CYS A 81 9.74 -7.07 0.14
CA CYS A 81 9.13 -8.23 -0.52
C CYS A 81 9.16 -9.45 0.39
N SER A 82 8.48 -10.52 -0.02
CA SER A 82 8.43 -11.79 0.73
C SER A 82 8.00 -11.58 2.18
N CYS A 83 6.97 -10.75 2.37
CA CYS A 83 6.43 -10.44 3.69
C CYS A 83 5.69 -11.65 4.26
N LEU A 84 5.88 -11.90 5.56
CA LEU A 84 5.12 -12.92 6.26
C LEU A 84 3.61 -12.61 6.14
N TYR A 85 2.82 -13.58 5.69
CA TYR A 85 1.38 -13.45 5.41
C TYR A 85 1.00 -12.47 4.27
N GLY A 86 1.96 -12.05 3.43
CA GLY A 86 1.69 -11.21 2.27
C GLY A 86 1.50 -9.72 2.61
N CYS A 87 0.79 -9.02 1.74
CA CYS A 87 0.56 -7.58 1.82
C CYS A 87 -0.78 -7.23 2.45
N ILE A 88 -0.86 -6.03 3.03
CA ILE A 88 -2.13 -5.42 3.44
C ILE A 88 -2.88 -5.01 2.16
N GLU A 89 -3.91 -5.78 1.82
CA GLU A 89 -4.70 -5.64 0.60
C GLU A 89 -5.75 -4.52 0.69
N GLY A 90 -6.22 -4.07 -0.48
CA GLY A 90 -7.30 -3.09 -0.64
C GLY A 90 -6.94 -1.92 -1.55
N ASP A 91 -7.92 -1.06 -1.87
CA ASP A 91 -7.69 0.22 -2.55
C ASP A 91 -7.25 1.26 -1.51
N PRO A 92 -5.98 1.70 -1.52
CA PRO A 92 -5.46 2.60 -0.50
C PRO A 92 -6.22 3.92 -0.42
N ILE A 93 -6.52 4.53 -1.58
CA ILE A 93 -7.08 5.88 -1.65
C ILE A 93 -8.56 5.84 -1.24
N LEU A 94 -9.30 4.87 -1.78
CA LEU A 94 -10.71 4.70 -1.41
C LEU A 94 -10.83 4.38 0.09
N ASN A 95 -10.03 3.46 0.59
CA ASN A 95 -10.09 3.05 2.00
C ASN A 95 -9.66 4.18 2.93
N PHE A 96 -8.63 4.96 2.58
CA PHE A 96 -8.22 6.14 3.37
C PHE A 96 -9.38 7.13 3.50
N ARG A 97 -10.05 7.46 2.39
CA ARG A 97 -11.20 8.38 2.39
C ARG A 97 -12.34 7.85 3.25
N LEU A 98 -12.68 6.56 3.11
CA LEU A 98 -13.77 5.94 3.88
C LEU A 98 -13.46 5.91 5.38
N LYS A 99 -12.21 5.60 5.74
CA LYS A 99 -11.79 5.44 7.13
C LYS A 99 -11.64 6.76 7.87
N HIS A 100 -11.20 7.80 7.17
CA HIS A 100 -10.95 9.11 7.75
C HIS A 100 -12.07 10.11 7.52
N GLY A 101 -13.20 9.71 6.91
CA GLY A 101 -14.36 10.56 6.65
C GLY A 101 -14.27 11.31 5.32
N LEU A 102 -15.22 11.02 4.42
CA LEU A 102 -15.23 11.56 3.05
C LEU A 102 -15.28 13.09 3.00
N ASP A 103 -15.89 13.71 4.01
CA ASP A 103 -16.15 15.13 4.16
C ASP A 103 -14.95 15.92 4.72
N ASN A 104 -13.89 15.23 5.13
CA ASN A 104 -12.64 15.86 5.58
C ASN A 104 -11.73 16.27 4.43
N PHE A 105 -12.01 15.84 3.20
CA PHE A 105 -11.11 16.00 2.06
C PHE A 105 -11.81 16.66 0.87
N LEU A 106 -11.14 17.63 0.25
CA LEU A 106 -11.50 18.14 -1.08
C LEU A 106 -10.98 17.21 -2.18
N TYR A 107 -9.80 16.63 -1.94
CA TYR A 107 -9.12 15.73 -2.85
C TYR A 107 -8.25 14.75 -2.07
N VAL A 108 -8.20 13.52 -2.56
CA VAL A 108 -7.20 12.52 -2.18
C VAL A 108 -6.82 11.77 -3.44
N GLY A 109 -5.53 11.65 -3.72
CA GLY A 109 -5.06 10.89 -4.86
C GLY A 109 -3.59 10.50 -4.75
N PRO A 110 -3.07 9.74 -5.75
CA PRO A 110 -1.68 9.37 -5.77
C PRO A 110 -0.82 10.63 -5.89
N GLN A 111 0.36 10.63 -5.26
CA GLN A 111 1.33 11.68 -5.52
C GLN A 111 1.66 11.66 -7.02
N SER A 112 1.37 12.73 -7.75
CA SER A 112 1.79 12.85 -9.15
C SER A 112 3.31 12.72 -9.19
N GLU A 113 3.81 11.71 -9.91
CA GLU A 113 5.23 11.58 -10.19
C GLU A 113 5.67 12.85 -10.94
N SER A 114 6.33 13.78 -10.23
CA SER A 114 7.24 14.68 -10.91
C SER A 114 8.37 13.79 -11.41
N TYR A 115 8.29 13.43 -12.69
CA TYR A 115 9.38 12.80 -13.43
C TYR A 115 10.59 13.75 -13.29
N ASN A 116 11.50 13.43 -12.37
CA ASN A 116 12.79 14.11 -12.32
C ASN A 116 13.56 13.62 -13.55
N ASN A 117 13.69 14.49 -14.56
CA ASN A 117 14.73 14.38 -15.59
C ASN A 117 16.11 14.54 -14.94
#